data_AF-A0A1P8RX46-F1
#
_entry.id   AF-A0A1P8RX46-F1
#
_cell.length_a   1.000
_cell.length_b   1.000
_cell.length_c   1.000
_cell.angle_alpha   90.00
_cell.angle_beta   90.00
_cell.angle_gamma   90.00
#
_symmetry.space_group_name_H-M   'P 1'
#
loop_
_entity.id
_entity.type
_entity.pdbx_description
1 polymer ?
#
loop_
_entity_poly.entity_id
_entity_poly.type
_entity_poly.pdbx_seq_one_letter_code
_entity_poly.pdbx_strand_id
1 'polypeptide(L)' 'MMEIKQQILTKIATLTREIKDHHPELIKYLDETRSTLPNNSGEATLNDSDLKNYLEQLESLIENHNKES' A
#
# COMPACT_ATOMS: atom_id res chain seq x y z
N MET A 1 10.01 -0.31 20.83
CA MET A 1 8.80 -0.32 19.98
C MET A 1 9.23 -0.12 18.52
N MET A 2 9.61 -1.19 17.82
CA MET A 2 10.08 -1.15 16.43
C MET A 2 9.32 -2.14 15.52
N GLU A 3 8.33 -2.85 16.07
CA GLU A 3 7.68 -3.98 15.41
C GLU A 3 6.48 -3.59 14.54
N ILE A 4 5.75 -2.51 14.86
CA ILE A 4 4.52 -2.15 14.15
C ILE A 4 4.84 -1.64 12.74
N LYS A 5 5.82 -0.73 12.59
CA LYS A 5 6.25 -0.22 11.28
C LYS A 5 6.72 -1.35 10.36
N GLN A 6 7.54 -2.26 10.86
CA GLN A 6 8.02 -3.40 10.08
C GLN A 6 6.89 -4.32 9.65
N GLN A 7 5.91 -4.59 10.53
CA GLN A 7 4.74 -5.39 10.17
C GLN A 7 3.89 -4.72 9.09
N ILE A 8 3.65 -3.40 9.20
CA ILE A 8 2.89 -2.65 8.19
C ILE A 8 3.62 -2.65 6.85
N LEU A 9 4.92 -2.36 6.84
CA LEU A 9 5.74 -2.40 5.63
C LEU A 9 5.77 -3.79 4.99
N THR A 10 5.85 -4.85 5.81
CA THR A 10 5.80 -6.24 5.34
C THR A 10 4.45 -6.54 4.71
N LYS A 11 3.34 -6.16 5.36
CA LYS A 11 2.00 -6.33 4.78
C LYS A 11 1.82 -5.55 3.49
N ILE A 12 2.29 -4.30 3.42
CA ILE A 12 2.25 -3.50 2.19
C ILE A 12 3.00 -4.24 1.07
N ALA A 13 4.20 -4.76 1.35
CA ALA A 13 4.98 -5.50 0.36
C ALA A 13 4.26 -6.80 -0.09
N THR A 14 3.66 -7.53 0.84
CA THR A 14 2.88 -8.74 0.55
C THR A 14 1.66 -8.41 -0.31
N LEU A 15 0.83 -7.44 0.08
CA LEU A 15 -0.34 -7.03 -0.69
C LEU A 15 0.04 -6.49 -2.06
N THR A 16 1.12 -5.71 -2.16
CA THR A 16 1.62 -5.22 -3.46
C THR A 16 2.02 -6.39 -4.36
N ARG A 17 2.61 -7.45 -3.78
CA ARG A 17 2.97 -8.66 -4.52
C ARG A 17 1.75 -9.48 -4.92
N GLU A 18 0.77 -9.64 -4.04
CA GLU A 18 -0.51 -10.28 -4.33
C GLU A 18 -1.24 -9.55 -5.44
N ILE A 19 -1.31 -8.22 -5.36
CA ILE A 19 -1.85 -7.38 -6.42
C ILE A 19 -1.10 -7.59 -7.74
N LYS A 20 0.23 -7.70 -7.70
CA LYS A 20 1.01 -7.94 -8.93
C LYS A 20 0.74 -9.31 -9.55
N ASP A 21 0.49 -10.33 -8.73
CA ASP A 21 0.30 -11.71 -9.17
C ASP A 21 -1.15 -11.98 -9.60
N HIS A 22 -2.11 -11.49 -8.81
CA HIS A 22 -3.54 -11.77 -8.96
C HIS A 22 -4.35 -10.62 -9.55
N HIS A 23 -3.96 -9.35 -9.33
CA HIS A 23 -4.73 -8.16 -9.73
C HIS A 23 -3.85 -7.11 -10.46
N PRO A 24 -3.19 -7.46 -11.58
CA PRO A 24 -2.22 -6.58 -12.26
C PRO A 24 -2.83 -5.25 -12.73
N GLU A 25 -4.16 -5.17 -12.84
CA GLU A 25 -4.91 -3.93 -13.09
C GLU A 25 -4.81 -2.91 -11.96
N LEU A 26 -4.78 -3.36 -10.70
CA LEU A 26 -4.65 -2.48 -9.54
C LEU A 26 -3.23 -1.93 -9.40
N ILE A 27 -2.21 -2.61 -9.97
CA ILE A 27 -0.84 -2.07 -10.04
C ILE A 27 -0.80 -0.73 -10.78
N LYS A 28 -1.57 -0.58 -11.87
CA LYS A 28 -1.63 0.69 -12.61
C LYS A 28 -2.14 1.83 -11.74
N TYR A 29 -3.21 1.59 -11.00
CA TYR A 29 -3.76 2.56 -10.05
C TYR A 29 -2.74 2.95 -8.97
N LEU A 30 -1.97 1.98 -8.46
CA LEU A 30 -0.92 2.21 -7.47
C LEU A 30 0.26 3.01 -8.02
N ASP A 31 0.68 2.78 -9.25
CA ASP A 31 1.76 3.54 -9.88
C ASP A 31 1.36 5.01 -10.12
N GLU A 32 0.12 5.22 -10.57
CA GLU A 32 -0.46 6.57 -10.73
C GLU A 32 -0.63 7.30 -9.39
N THR A 33 -1.08 6.61 -8.33
CA THR A 33 -1.16 7.21 -6.99
C THR A 33 0.20 7.43 -6.35
N ARG A 34 1.19 6.55 -6.58
CA ARG A 34 2.56 6.76 -6.11
C ARG A 34 3.25 7.93 -6.82
N SER A 35 2.86 8.23 -8.06
CA SER A 35 3.30 9.41 -8.81
C SER A 35 2.70 10.72 -8.26
N THR A 36 1.50 10.66 -7.66
CA THR A 36 0.85 11.82 -7.01
C THR A 36 1.19 11.95 -5.53
N LEU A 37 1.65 10.89 -4.88
CA LEU A 37 2.28 10.98 -3.56
C LEU A 37 3.57 11.80 -3.72
N PRO A 38 3.72 12.93 -3.00
CA PRO A 38 4.96 13.66 -3.02
C PRO A 38 6.03 12.69 -2.55
N ASN A 39 6.95 12.37 -3.46
CA ASN A 39 8.15 11.60 -3.17
C ASN A 39 8.90 12.37 -2.09
N ASN A 40 8.59 12.11 -0.81
CA ASN A 40 9.26 12.66 0.36
C ASN A 40 10.61 11.94 0.49
N SER A 41 11.42 12.12 -0.55
CA SER A 41 12.85 11.93 -0.54
C SER A 41 13.44 13.05 0.30
N GLY A 42 13.32 12.93 1.62
CA GLY A 42 13.87 13.91 2.56
C GLY A 42 13.01 14.06 3.81
N GLU A 43 13.28 13.23 4.81
CA GLU A 43 13.05 13.55 6.23
C GLU A 43 11.61 13.78 6.75
N ALA A 44 10.54 13.49 5.99
CA ALA A 44 9.25 13.27 6.62
C ALA A 44 9.27 11.89 7.27
N THR A 45 9.33 11.84 8.60
CA THR A 45 9.06 10.62 9.36
C THR A 45 7.70 10.08 8.94
N LEU A 46 7.67 9.13 8.01
CA LEU A 46 6.48 8.33 7.68
C LEU A 46 5.96 7.81 9.02
N ASN A 47 4.89 8.43 9.50
CA ASN A 47 4.33 8.09 10.79
C ASN A 47 3.62 6.76 10.60
N ASP A 48 3.52 5.98 11.68
CA ASP A 48 2.80 4.71 11.69
C ASP A 48 1.39 4.86 11.09
N SER A 49 0.76 6.02 11.31
CA SER A 49 -0.54 6.37 10.74
C SER A 49 -0.55 6.47 9.22
N ASP A 50 0.46 7.06 8.58
CA ASP A 50 0.53 7.17 7.12
C ASP A 50 0.72 5.79 6.48
N LEU A 51 1.61 4.99 7.06
CA LEU A 51 1.84 3.61 6.62
C LEU A 51 0.58 2.75 6.78
N LYS A 52 -0.11 2.89 7.92
CA LYS A 52 -1.34 2.15 8.19
C LYS A 52 -2.47 2.58 7.26
N ASN A 53 -2.62 3.88 7.01
CA ASN A 53 -3.62 4.41 6.08
C ASN A 53 -3.36 3.91 4.66
N TYR A 54 -2.10 3.88 4.22
CA TYR A 54 -1.73 3.31 2.92
C TYR A 54 -2.03 1.80 2.84
N LEU A 55 -1.78 1.06 3.93
CA LEU A 55 -2.15 -0.35 4.03
C LEU A 55 -3.67 -0.56 3.95
N GLU A 56 -4.46 0.21 4.68
CA GLU A 56 -5.93 0.12 4.68
C GLU A 56 -6.52 0.46 3.31
N GLN A 57 -5.92 1.42 2.59
CA GLN A 57 -6.30 1.73 1.21
C GLN A 57 -6.02 0.55 0.27
N LEU A 58 -4.84 -0.08 0.37
CA LEU A 58 -4.49 -1.28 -0.38
C LEU A 58 -5.43 -2.45 -0.10
N GLU A 59 -5.71 -2.75 1.18
CA GLU A 59 -6.64 -3.81 1.58
C GLU A 59 -8.05 -3.53 1.05
N SER A 60 -8.55 -2.29 1.16
CA SER A 60 -9.86 -1.92 0.62
C SER A 60 -9.92 -2.04 -0.90
N LEU A 61 -8.84 -1.73 -1.61
CA LEU A 61 -8.77 -1.86 -3.07
C LEU A 61 -8.91 -3.31 -3.50
N ILE A 62 -8.16 -4.20 -2.85
CA ILE A 62 -8.23 -5.65 -3.10
C ILE A 62 -9.58 -6.22 -2.69
N GLU A 63 -10.14 -5.77 -1.55
CA GLU A 63 -11.43 -6.26 -1.05
C GLU A 63 -12.58 -5.87 -1.99
N ASN A 64 -12.63 -4.62 -2.45
CA ASN A 64 -13.64 -4.20 -3.43
C ASN A 64 -13.51 -4.99 -4.73
N HIS A 65 -12.26 -5.19 -5.21
CA HIS A 65 -12.00 -5.97 -6.41
C HIS A 65 -12.45 -7.43 -6.26
N ASN A 66 -12.17 -8.07 -5.12
CA ASN A 66 -12.61 -9.44 -4.84
C ASN A 66 -14.12 -9.57 -4.59
N LYS A 67 -14.79 -8.53 -4.07
CA LYS A 67 -16.25 -8.54 -3.86
C LYS A 67 -17.05 -8.38 -5.15
N GLU A 68 -16.47 -7.75 -6.17
CA GLU A 68 -17.09 -7.59 -7.49
C GLU A 68 -16.82 -8.77 -8.44
N SER A 69 -15.98 -9.74 -8.05
CA SER A 69 -15.58 -10.88 -8.88
C SER A 69 -16.27 -12.20 -8.58
#